data_AF-X1D7K4-F1
#
_entry.id   AF-X1D7K4-F1
#
_cell.length_a   1.000
_cell.length_b   1.000
_cell.length_c   1.000
_cell.angle_alpha   90.00
_cell.angle_beta   90.00
_cell.angle_gamma   90.00
#
_symmetry.space_group_name_H-M   'P 1'
#
loop_
_entity.id
_entity.type
_entity.pdbx_description
1 polymer ?
#
loop_
_entity_poly.entity_id
_entity_poly.type
_entity_poly.pdbx_seq_one_letter_code
_entity_poly.pdbx_strand_id
1 'polypeptide(L)'
;LEMARVLSMENLPRTILFTTFGSEELDVLGSAAFVREHADNKIVAAIVFDVIAPGPENGLRVGLRNSWEVATTEWFDNYVQRIAKNLGFYTQSENAQDVGGHSDYASFTHAGIPGTWVYWVNPQHGEILWPTHTLADNLDAIDKTRLEQVTLFGVELVRRLASEDIEALRQAYELHLLLAAFAVVSAGAVVLSIATGSFMRYRRGYA
;
A
#
# COMPACT_ATOMS: atom_id res chain seq x y z
N LEU A 1 -11.16 5.67 14.80
CA LEU A 1 -12.49 5.97 15.39
C LEU A 1 -13.20 7.12 14.71
N GLU A 2 -12.56 8.27 14.50
CA GLU A 2 -13.22 9.42 13.86
C GLU A 2 -13.73 9.12 12.44
N MET A 3 -12.98 8.37 11.62
CA MET A 3 -13.47 7.89 10.32
C MET A 3 -14.78 7.12 10.43
N ALA A 4 -14.91 6.24 11.44
CA ALA A 4 -16.14 5.48 11.68
C ALA A 4 -17.30 6.41 12.06
N ARG A 5 -17.04 7.42 12.92
CA ARG A 5 -18.05 8.42 13.27
C ARG A 5 -18.55 9.17 12.04
N VAL A 6 -17.66 9.64 11.18
CA VAL A 6 -18.02 10.35 9.94
C VAL A 6 -18.83 9.44 8.99
N LEU A 7 -18.36 8.22 8.76
CA LEU A 7 -18.95 7.29 7.79
C LEU A 7 -20.22 6.60 8.31
N SER A 8 -20.46 6.58 9.63
CA SER A 8 -21.68 6.01 10.23
C SER A 8 -22.97 6.71 9.79
N MET A 9 -22.84 7.93 9.26
CA MET A 9 -23.95 8.73 8.75
C MET A 9 -24.31 8.41 7.30
N GLU A 10 -23.55 7.52 6.65
CA GLU A 10 -23.67 7.20 5.23
C GLU A 10 -24.19 5.78 5.01
N ASN A 11 -24.99 5.61 3.95
CA ASN A 11 -25.42 4.28 3.51
C ASN A 11 -24.46 3.77 2.43
N LEU A 12 -23.42 3.05 2.85
CA LEU A 12 -22.40 2.51 1.97
C LEU A 12 -22.80 1.13 1.42
N PRO A 13 -22.52 0.82 0.14
CA PRO A 13 -22.96 -0.43 -0.48
C PRO A 13 -22.15 -1.67 -0.05
N ARG A 14 -21.07 -1.49 0.73
CA ARG A 14 -20.29 -2.57 1.33
C ARG A 14 -20.28 -2.46 2.84
N THR A 15 -20.24 -3.60 3.50
CA THR A 15 -19.99 -3.68 4.94
C THR A 15 -18.57 -3.20 5.23
N ILE A 16 -18.44 -2.19 6.09
CA ILE A 16 -17.15 -1.67 6.56
C ILE A 16 -16.98 -2.12 8.01
N LEU A 17 -15.87 -2.81 8.28
CA LEU A 17 -15.49 -3.20 9.63
C LEU A 17 -14.38 -2.26 10.11
N PHE A 18 -14.67 -1.50 11.16
CA PHE A 18 -13.66 -0.74 11.89
C PHE A 18 -13.20 -1.57 13.08
N THR A 19 -11.95 -2.02 13.03
CA THR A 19 -11.37 -2.91 14.04
C THR A 19 -10.15 -2.27 14.66
N THR A 20 -9.95 -2.50 15.96
CA THR A 20 -8.71 -2.22 16.69
C THR A 20 -8.14 -3.54 17.16
N PHE A 21 -6.96 -3.91 16.69
CA PHE A 21 -6.33 -5.16 17.07
C PHE A 21 -5.52 -4.99 18.36
N GLY A 22 -5.59 -6.01 19.22
CA GLY A 22 -4.69 -6.14 20.37
C GLY A 22 -3.48 -6.97 19.99
N SER A 23 -2.39 -6.82 20.77
CA SER A 23 -1.19 -7.65 20.65
C SER A 23 -0.53 -7.61 19.26
N GLU A 24 -0.57 -6.46 18.59
CA GLU A 24 0.15 -6.21 17.34
C GLU A 24 1.67 -6.29 17.57
N GLU A 25 2.15 -5.62 18.63
CA GLU A 25 3.55 -5.59 19.09
C GLU A 25 4.12 -6.96 19.52
N LEU A 26 3.28 -8.00 19.54
CA LEU A 26 3.66 -9.38 19.84
C LEU A 26 3.55 -10.27 18.60
N ASP A 27 3.84 -9.71 17.42
CA ASP A 27 3.76 -10.39 16.11
C ASP A 27 2.31 -10.54 15.60
N VAL A 28 1.58 -9.42 15.53
CA VAL A 28 0.27 -9.27 14.85
C VAL A 28 -0.80 -10.30 15.28
N LEU A 29 -0.74 -10.77 16.54
CA LEU A 29 -1.55 -11.89 17.02
C LEU A 29 -3.05 -11.63 16.93
N GLY A 30 -3.48 -10.37 17.17
CA GLY A 30 -4.88 -9.97 17.11
C GLY A 30 -5.45 -10.04 15.70
N SER A 31 -4.75 -9.47 14.71
CA SER A 31 -5.19 -9.54 13.32
C SER A 31 -5.08 -10.95 12.75
N ALA A 32 -4.06 -11.73 13.16
CA ALA A 32 -3.93 -13.13 12.77
C ALA A 32 -5.10 -13.98 13.30
N ALA A 33 -5.55 -13.75 14.54
CA ALA A 33 -6.73 -14.40 15.09
C ALA A 33 -8.00 -13.99 14.33
N PHE A 34 -8.19 -12.70 14.07
CA PHE A 34 -9.32 -12.18 13.32
C PHE A 34 -9.43 -12.81 11.92
N VAL A 35 -8.33 -12.86 11.16
CA VAL A 35 -8.35 -13.46 9.81
C VAL A 35 -8.72 -14.95 9.87
N ARG A 36 -8.22 -15.70 10.86
CA ARG A 36 -8.60 -17.12 11.04
C ARG A 36 -10.08 -17.29 11.37
N GLU A 37 -10.62 -16.48 12.26
CA GLU A 37 -12.02 -16.57 12.69
C GLU A 37 -13.00 -16.11 11.60
N HIS A 38 -12.54 -15.27 10.68
CA HIS A 38 -13.32 -14.74 9.56
C HIS A 38 -12.92 -15.33 8.20
N ALA A 39 -12.30 -16.51 8.17
CA ALA A 39 -11.85 -17.14 6.93
C ALA A 39 -12.99 -17.40 5.91
N ASP A 40 -14.22 -17.61 6.39
CA ASP A 40 -15.40 -17.80 5.55
C ASP A 40 -15.99 -16.50 5.00
N ASN A 41 -15.54 -15.34 5.51
CA ASN A 41 -16.02 -14.04 5.04
C ASN A 41 -15.24 -13.60 3.79
N LYS A 42 -15.97 -13.04 2.81
CA LYS A 42 -15.34 -12.40 1.64
C LYS A 42 -14.83 -11.00 2.00
N ILE A 43 -13.67 -10.93 2.63
CA ILE A 43 -12.95 -9.67 2.85
C ILE A 43 -12.27 -9.27 1.55
N VAL A 44 -12.64 -8.11 1.00
CA VAL A 44 -12.14 -7.66 -0.32
C VAL A 44 -10.86 -6.84 -0.24
N ALA A 45 -10.60 -6.20 0.90
CA ALA A 45 -9.39 -5.42 1.16
C ALA A 45 -9.26 -5.13 2.67
N ALA A 46 -8.03 -4.90 3.13
CA ALA A 46 -7.70 -4.44 4.46
C ALA A 46 -6.79 -3.20 4.40
N ILE A 47 -7.15 -2.16 5.14
CA ILE A 47 -6.36 -0.93 5.27
C ILE A 47 -5.97 -0.78 6.72
N VAL A 48 -4.67 -0.75 6.98
CA VAL A 48 -4.13 -0.51 8.32
C VAL A 48 -3.62 0.91 8.42
N PHE A 49 -4.02 1.59 9.49
CA PHE A 49 -3.59 2.94 9.85
C PHE A 49 -2.76 2.82 11.12
N ASP A 50 -1.46 3.01 11.01
CA ASP A 50 -0.52 2.83 12.12
C ASP A 50 0.65 3.81 11.95
N VAL A 51 1.07 4.44 13.05
CA VAL A 51 2.02 5.57 13.08
C VAL A 51 1.60 6.73 12.16
N ILE A 52 0.42 7.31 12.38
CA ILE A 52 -0.24 8.23 11.42
C ILE A 52 -0.12 9.73 11.75
N ALA A 53 0.57 10.09 12.83
CA ALA A 53 0.57 11.43 13.40
C ALA A 53 1.94 12.15 13.47
N PRO A 54 3.09 11.47 13.57
CA PRO A 54 4.37 12.15 13.66
C PRO A 54 4.99 12.40 12.27
N GLY A 55 5.60 13.57 12.06
CA GLY A 55 6.48 13.83 10.91
C GLY A 55 6.10 15.02 10.01
N PRO A 56 6.90 15.28 8.96
CA PRO A 56 6.75 16.44 8.08
C PRO A 56 5.55 16.36 7.15
N GLU A 57 5.23 17.46 6.47
CA GLU A 57 4.05 17.54 5.60
C GLU A 57 4.01 16.51 4.47
N ASN A 58 5.17 16.18 3.91
CA ASN A 58 5.33 15.19 2.85
C ASN A 58 5.65 13.78 3.41
N GLY A 59 5.30 13.51 4.66
CA GLY A 59 5.62 12.24 5.33
C GLY A 59 4.61 11.11 5.10
N LEU A 60 3.44 11.36 4.51
CA LEU A 60 2.45 10.30 4.24
C LEU A 60 3.06 9.20 3.35
N ARG A 61 2.91 7.94 3.76
CA ARG A 61 3.28 6.75 2.99
C ARG A 61 2.13 5.78 2.89
N VAL A 62 2.15 5.04 1.79
CA VAL A 62 1.17 4.03 1.48
C VAL A 62 1.90 2.83 0.88
N GLY A 63 1.80 1.71 1.60
CA GLY A 63 2.40 0.44 1.19
C GLY A 63 3.89 0.30 1.51
N LEU A 64 4.35 -0.94 1.39
CA LEU A 64 5.73 -1.40 1.46
C LEU A 64 6.04 -2.25 0.23
N ARG A 65 7.20 -1.99 -0.38
CA ARG A 65 7.72 -2.76 -1.51
C ARG A 65 8.95 -3.56 -1.13
N ASN A 66 9.37 -4.43 -2.05
CA ASN A 66 10.66 -5.14 -2.01
C ASN A 66 10.80 -6.13 -0.82
N SER A 67 9.74 -6.85 -0.49
CA SER A 67 9.78 -8.04 0.37
C SER A 67 8.70 -9.04 -0.05
N TRP A 68 8.98 -10.33 0.01
CA TRP A 68 7.94 -11.35 -0.22
C TRP A 68 7.18 -11.71 1.05
N GLU A 69 7.80 -11.51 2.22
CA GLU A 69 7.24 -11.91 3.52
C GLU A 69 6.37 -10.82 4.13
N VAL A 70 6.68 -9.55 3.85
CA VAL A 70 6.04 -8.41 4.53
C VAL A 70 5.54 -7.33 3.57
N ALA A 71 5.50 -7.58 2.26
CA ALA A 71 4.95 -6.59 1.34
C ALA A 71 3.44 -6.43 1.47
N THR A 72 3.00 -5.21 1.22
CA THR A 72 1.61 -4.90 0.93
C THR A 72 1.26 -5.29 -0.50
N THR A 73 -0.01 -5.16 -0.85
CA THR A 73 -0.51 -5.55 -2.18
C THR A 73 -0.29 -4.43 -3.19
N GLU A 74 0.68 -4.59 -4.09
CA GLU A 74 1.15 -3.52 -4.98
C GLU A 74 0.05 -2.79 -5.78
N TRP A 75 -0.89 -3.53 -6.39
CA TRP A 75 -1.97 -2.92 -7.15
C TRP A 75 -2.88 -2.07 -6.25
N PHE A 76 -3.07 -2.51 -5.02
CA PHE A 76 -3.91 -1.86 -4.03
C PHE A 76 -3.20 -0.62 -3.46
N ASP A 77 -1.89 -0.72 -3.19
CA ASP A 77 -1.08 0.43 -2.80
C ASP A 77 -1.12 1.53 -3.87
N ASN A 78 -0.98 1.17 -5.15
CA ASN A 78 -1.06 2.10 -6.27
C ASN A 78 -2.42 2.79 -6.37
N TYR A 79 -3.49 2.04 -6.12
CA TYR A 79 -4.84 2.57 -6.06
C TYR A 79 -5.00 3.58 -4.91
N VAL A 80 -4.57 3.20 -3.70
CA VAL A 80 -4.66 4.01 -2.49
C VAL A 80 -3.81 5.29 -2.63
N GLN A 81 -2.60 5.18 -3.18
CA GLN A 81 -1.73 6.31 -3.49
C GLN A 81 -2.34 7.28 -4.48
N ARG A 82 -3.07 6.78 -5.50
CA ARG A 82 -3.75 7.64 -6.46
C ARG A 82 -4.83 8.49 -5.80
N ILE A 83 -5.59 7.92 -4.86
CA ILE A 83 -6.58 8.67 -4.08
C ILE A 83 -5.89 9.75 -3.24
N ALA A 84 -4.83 9.42 -2.52
CA ALA A 84 -4.07 10.39 -1.75
C ALA A 84 -3.53 11.54 -2.63
N LYS A 85 -2.95 11.23 -3.79
CA LYS A 85 -2.44 12.22 -4.75
C LYS A 85 -3.54 13.11 -5.30
N ASN A 86 -4.73 12.57 -5.57
CA ASN A 86 -5.89 13.35 -6.02
C ASN A 86 -6.39 14.34 -4.96
N LEU A 87 -6.15 14.05 -3.68
CA LEU A 87 -6.43 14.96 -2.56
C LEU A 87 -5.29 15.97 -2.30
N GLY A 88 -4.23 15.95 -3.12
CA GLY A 88 -3.09 16.85 -3.01
C GLY A 88 -1.96 16.36 -2.09
N PHE A 89 -2.04 15.12 -1.57
CA PHE A 89 -0.97 14.57 -0.75
C PHE A 89 0.21 14.08 -1.59
N TYR A 90 1.42 14.36 -1.12
CA TYR A 90 2.58 13.58 -1.54
C TYR A 90 2.52 12.20 -0.87
N THR A 91 2.72 11.14 -1.65
CA THR A 91 2.82 9.78 -1.10
C THR A 91 3.60 8.87 -2.04
N GLN A 92 4.24 7.87 -1.43
CA GLN A 92 4.95 6.77 -2.07
C GLN A 92 4.95 5.55 -1.15
N SER A 93 5.38 4.40 -1.67
CA SER A 93 5.75 3.24 -0.86
C SER A 93 7.24 3.30 -0.51
N GLU A 94 7.57 2.91 0.72
CA GLU A 94 8.97 2.70 1.14
C GLU A 94 9.40 1.25 0.94
N ASN A 95 10.71 0.99 0.94
CA ASN A 95 11.20 -0.38 0.96
C ASN A 95 10.98 -0.96 2.36
N ALA A 96 10.51 -2.21 2.44
CA ALA A 96 10.29 -2.87 3.72
C ALA A 96 11.54 -2.90 4.61
N GLN A 97 12.73 -3.03 4.01
CA GLN A 97 14.01 -3.02 4.73
C GLN A 97 14.34 -1.67 5.37
N ASP A 98 13.92 -0.56 4.75
CA ASP A 98 14.19 0.78 5.28
C ASP A 98 13.26 1.09 6.46
N VAL A 99 12.06 0.50 6.46
CA VAL A 99 11.06 0.65 7.53
C VAL A 99 11.35 -0.26 8.72
N GLY A 100 11.89 -1.46 8.48
CA GLY A 100 12.37 -2.34 9.55
C GLY A 100 11.26 -3.06 10.32
N GLY A 101 10.05 -3.16 9.76
CA GLY A 101 8.91 -3.82 10.40
C GLY A 101 7.71 -3.99 9.46
N HIS A 102 6.62 -4.52 10.01
CA HIS A 102 5.31 -4.64 9.37
C HIS A 102 4.22 -4.40 10.41
N SER A 103 2.97 -4.34 9.96
CA SER A 103 1.81 -4.10 10.83
C SER A 103 0.70 -5.12 10.50
N ASP A 104 -0.49 -4.96 11.07
CA ASP A 104 -1.60 -5.91 10.99
C ASP A 104 -2.04 -6.29 9.57
N TYR A 105 -1.67 -5.51 8.53
CA TYR A 105 -1.99 -5.83 7.13
C TYR A 105 -1.36 -7.17 6.71
N ALA A 106 -0.24 -7.55 7.33
CA ALA A 106 0.49 -8.78 7.01
C ALA A 106 -0.38 -10.02 7.22
N SER A 107 -1.22 -10.03 8.26
CA SER A 107 -2.17 -11.12 8.51
C SER A 107 -3.15 -11.32 7.35
N PHE A 108 -3.54 -10.24 6.67
CA PHE A 108 -4.45 -10.27 5.53
C PHE A 108 -3.74 -10.69 4.24
N THR A 109 -2.56 -10.12 3.96
CA THR A 109 -1.81 -10.44 2.74
C THR A 109 -1.35 -11.90 2.73
N HIS A 110 -0.97 -12.47 3.88
CA HIS A 110 -0.66 -13.90 4.02
C HIS A 110 -1.86 -14.81 3.71
N ALA A 111 -3.08 -14.34 3.94
CA ALA A 111 -4.31 -15.06 3.58
C ALA A 111 -4.78 -14.79 2.13
N GLY A 112 -4.00 -14.06 1.33
CA GLY A 112 -4.35 -13.68 -0.03
C GLY A 112 -5.38 -12.55 -0.12
N ILE A 113 -5.65 -11.85 0.98
CA ILE A 113 -6.53 -10.68 1.02
C ILE A 113 -5.69 -9.43 0.72
N PRO A 114 -6.09 -8.57 -0.23
CA PRO A 114 -5.39 -7.33 -0.52
C PRO A 114 -5.22 -6.47 0.74
N GLY A 115 -3.99 -6.15 1.10
CA GLY A 115 -3.66 -5.38 2.30
C GLY A 115 -2.73 -4.22 1.98
N THR A 116 -3.00 -3.06 2.58
CA THR A 116 -2.13 -1.86 2.52
C THR A 116 -1.87 -1.32 3.92
N TRP A 117 -0.78 -0.58 4.05
CA TRP A 117 -0.45 0.20 5.24
C TRP A 117 -0.42 1.69 4.93
N VAL A 118 -1.11 2.49 5.73
CA VAL A 118 -1.08 3.96 5.71
C VAL A 118 -0.37 4.42 6.98
N TYR A 119 0.75 5.10 6.81
CA TYR A 119 1.61 5.56 7.90
C TYR A 119 2.28 6.87 7.55
N TRP A 120 2.91 7.48 8.54
CA TRP A 120 3.64 8.72 8.41
C TRP A 120 5.10 8.48 8.76
N VAL A 121 6.00 8.90 7.87
CA VAL A 121 7.44 8.81 8.13
C VAL A 121 7.95 10.10 8.74
N ASN A 122 8.95 9.99 9.61
CA ASN A 122 9.66 11.09 10.22
C ASN A 122 11.19 10.87 10.25
N PRO A 123 11.87 10.95 9.08
CA PRO A 123 13.29 10.63 8.98
C PRO A 123 14.22 11.65 9.67
N GLN A 124 13.69 12.75 10.21
CA GLN A 124 14.48 13.85 10.79
C GLN A 124 15.25 13.42 12.04
N HIS A 125 14.87 12.29 12.64
CA HIS A 125 15.47 11.74 13.85
C HIS A 125 16.29 10.46 13.59
N GLY A 126 16.61 10.16 12.33
CA GLY A 126 17.46 9.02 11.93
C GLY A 126 16.73 7.68 11.80
N GLU A 127 15.58 7.52 12.47
CA GLU A 127 14.66 6.40 12.29
C GLU A 127 13.43 6.83 11.49
N ILE A 128 13.05 6.05 10.49
CA ILE A 128 12.01 6.48 9.53
C ILE A 128 10.61 6.57 10.17
N LEU A 129 10.33 5.82 11.23
CA LEU A 129 9.06 5.86 11.99
C LEU A 129 9.20 6.56 13.35
N TRP A 130 10.23 7.37 13.57
CA TRP A 130 10.37 8.08 14.84
C TRP A 130 9.07 8.84 15.18
N PRO A 131 8.58 8.80 16.45
CA PRO A 131 9.24 8.32 17.66
C PRO A 131 8.87 6.89 18.11
N THR A 132 8.27 6.07 17.25
CA THR A 132 7.75 4.74 17.60
C THR A 132 8.72 3.91 18.45
N HIS A 133 8.21 3.21 19.46
CA HIS A 133 8.97 2.37 20.41
C HIS A 133 9.99 3.11 21.29
N THR A 134 9.86 4.43 21.43
CA THR A 134 10.67 5.23 22.35
C THR A 134 9.82 5.94 23.41
N LEU A 135 10.45 6.48 24.45
CA LEU A 135 9.76 7.33 25.43
C LEU A 135 9.23 8.65 24.83
N ALA A 136 9.70 9.03 23.63
CA ALA A 136 9.21 10.19 22.90
C ALA A 136 7.89 9.92 22.17
N ASP A 137 7.45 8.66 22.08
CA ASP A 137 6.12 8.29 21.57
C ASP A 137 5.05 8.61 22.61
N ASN A 138 4.71 9.89 22.66
CA ASN A 138 3.73 10.45 23.58
C ASN A 138 2.99 11.60 22.88
N LEU A 139 2.04 12.23 23.60
CA LEU A 139 1.17 13.25 23.01
C LEU A 139 1.91 14.48 22.48
N ASP A 140 3.13 14.76 22.92
CA ASP A 140 3.93 15.90 22.43
C ASP A 140 4.45 15.67 20.99
N ALA A 141 4.56 14.41 20.56
CA ALA A 141 4.96 14.05 19.20
C ALA A 141 3.81 14.02 18.19
N ILE A 142 2.56 14.18 18.65
CA ILE A 142 1.36 14.11 17.82
C ILE A 142 1.12 15.45 17.13
N ASP A 143 1.18 15.47 15.79
CA ASP A 143 0.72 16.61 15.00
C ASP A 143 -0.76 16.41 14.63
N LYS A 144 -1.60 17.29 15.20
CA LYS A 144 -3.05 17.33 14.94
C LYS A 144 -3.37 17.50 13.46
N THR A 145 -2.59 18.26 12.70
CA THR A 145 -2.81 18.44 11.27
C THR A 145 -2.64 17.12 10.52
N ARG A 146 -1.70 16.26 10.91
CA ARG A 146 -1.56 14.92 10.30
C ARG A 146 -2.78 14.04 10.59
N LEU A 147 -3.29 14.06 11.83
CA LEU A 147 -4.50 13.34 12.19
C LEU A 147 -5.73 13.79 11.37
N GLU A 148 -5.89 15.09 11.16
CA GLU A 148 -6.96 15.66 10.33
C GLU A 148 -6.82 15.22 8.87
N GLN A 149 -5.59 15.24 8.33
CA GLN A 149 -5.30 14.81 6.96
C GLN A 149 -5.53 13.32 6.74
N VAL A 150 -5.06 12.47 7.64
CA VAL A 150 -5.29 11.02 7.57
C VAL A 150 -6.78 10.70 7.72
N THR A 151 -7.50 11.44 8.55
CA THR A 151 -8.96 11.28 8.65
C THR A 151 -9.66 11.66 7.34
N LEU A 152 -9.32 12.81 6.74
CA LEU A 152 -9.87 13.23 5.45
C LEU A 152 -9.58 12.19 4.35
N PHE A 153 -8.32 11.77 4.25
CA PHE A 153 -7.88 10.77 3.28
C PHE A 153 -8.56 9.42 3.50
N GLY A 154 -8.56 8.91 4.73
CA GLY A 154 -9.14 7.61 5.07
C GLY A 154 -10.65 7.56 4.83
N VAL A 155 -11.37 8.65 5.11
CA VAL A 155 -12.81 8.75 4.80
C VAL A 155 -13.05 8.68 3.29
N GLU A 156 -12.32 9.44 2.47
CA GLU A 156 -12.45 9.38 1.00
C GLU A 156 -12.08 8.00 0.46
N LEU A 157 -10.99 7.40 0.97
CA LEU A 157 -10.54 6.08 0.60
C LEU A 157 -11.63 5.02 0.85
N VAL A 158 -12.22 5.01 2.05
CA VAL A 158 -13.29 4.07 2.40
C VAL A 158 -14.54 4.29 1.55
N ARG A 159 -14.94 5.53 1.27
CA ARG A 159 -16.09 5.81 0.38
C ARG A 159 -15.88 5.24 -1.02
N ARG A 160 -14.70 5.49 -1.60
CA ARG A 160 -14.33 4.96 -2.92
C ARG A 160 -14.35 3.44 -2.92
N LEU A 161 -13.65 2.83 -1.97
CA LEU A 161 -13.60 1.37 -1.83
C LEU A 161 -14.92 0.73 -1.44
N ALA A 162 -15.86 1.46 -0.85
CA ALA A 162 -17.20 0.91 -0.64
C ALA A 162 -17.93 0.79 -1.99
N SER A 163 -17.78 1.78 -2.87
CA SER A 163 -18.58 1.92 -4.10
C SER A 163 -17.99 1.27 -5.36
N GLU A 164 -16.66 1.10 -5.46
CA GLU A 164 -16.00 0.71 -6.71
C GLU A 164 -15.88 -0.80 -6.90
N ASP A 165 -15.84 -1.30 -8.13
CA ASP A 165 -15.57 -2.73 -8.35
C ASP A 165 -14.09 -3.08 -8.15
N ILE A 166 -13.76 -3.60 -6.97
CA ILE A 166 -12.38 -3.95 -6.56
C ILE A 166 -11.76 -5.01 -7.47
N GLU A 167 -12.57 -5.96 -7.93
CA GLU A 167 -12.10 -7.03 -8.80
C GLU A 167 -11.74 -6.46 -10.18
N ALA A 168 -12.58 -5.57 -10.72
CA ALA A 168 -12.28 -4.88 -11.97
C ALA A 168 -11.03 -3.98 -11.84
N LEU A 169 -10.81 -3.33 -10.71
CA LEU A 169 -9.60 -2.53 -10.45
C LEU A 169 -8.34 -3.39 -10.48
N ARG A 170 -8.37 -4.56 -9.82
CA ARG A 170 -7.27 -5.53 -9.85
C ARG A 170 -7.00 -6.00 -11.27
N GLN A 171 -8.02 -6.46 -11.98
CA GLN A 171 -7.89 -6.96 -13.36
C GLN A 171 -7.35 -5.90 -14.31
N ALA A 172 -7.79 -4.64 -14.16
CA ALA A 172 -7.25 -3.53 -14.93
C ALA A 172 -5.75 -3.40 -14.67
N TYR A 173 -5.31 -3.37 -13.42
CA TYR A 173 -3.88 -3.26 -13.08
C TYR A 173 -3.05 -4.43 -13.65
N GLU A 174 -3.51 -5.66 -13.48
CA GLU A 174 -2.83 -6.86 -14.01
C GLU A 174 -2.74 -6.84 -15.54
N LEU A 175 -3.80 -6.39 -16.23
CA LEU A 175 -3.78 -6.23 -17.69
C LEU A 175 -2.74 -5.19 -18.13
N HIS A 176 -2.62 -4.07 -17.41
CA HIS A 176 -1.59 -3.07 -17.71
C HIS A 176 -0.17 -3.64 -17.57
N LEU A 177 0.07 -4.46 -16.54
CA LEU A 177 1.36 -5.16 -16.37
C LEU A 177 1.64 -6.14 -17.51
N LEU A 178 0.64 -6.93 -17.91
CA LEU A 178 0.78 -7.88 -19.03
C LEU A 178 1.09 -7.16 -20.35
N LEU A 179 0.39 -6.06 -20.63
CA LEU A 179 0.63 -5.25 -21.83
C LEU A 179 2.03 -4.61 -21.81
N ALA A 180 2.47 -4.11 -20.64
CA ALA A 180 3.81 -3.55 -20.49
C ALA A 180 4.89 -4.60 -20.72
N ALA A 181 4.74 -5.80 -20.14
CA ALA A 181 5.66 -6.92 -20.36
C ALA A 181 5.71 -7.32 -21.84
N PHE A 182 4.55 -7.43 -22.50
CA PHE A 182 4.47 -7.73 -23.92
C PHE A 182 5.19 -6.69 -24.79
N ALA A 183 5.01 -5.40 -24.49
CA ALA A 183 5.67 -4.32 -25.19
C ALA A 183 7.20 -4.39 -25.04
N VAL A 184 7.70 -4.63 -23.82
CA VAL A 184 9.15 -4.76 -23.55
C VAL A 184 9.75 -5.96 -24.28
N VAL A 185 9.10 -7.13 -24.23
CA VAL A 185 9.56 -8.34 -24.93
C VAL A 185 9.55 -8.14 -26.44
N SER A 186 8.50 -7.52 -26.97
CA SER A 186 8.39 -7.23 -28.41
C SER A 186 9.48 -6.27 -28.88
N ALA A 187 9.73 -5.20 -28.12
CA ALA A 187 10.81 -4.25 -28.41
C ALA A 187 12.18 -4.94 -28.37
N GLY A 188 12.42 -5.80 -27.37
CA GLY A 188 13.66 -6.60 -27.27
C GLY A 188 13.86 -7.53 -28.47
N ALA A 189 12.80 -8.22 -28.91
CA ALA A 189 12.84 -9.10 -30.08
C ALA A 189 13.17 -8.33 -31.37
N VAL A 190 12.61 -7.13 -31.55
CA VAL A 190 12.92 -6.25 -32.68
C VAL A 190 14.40 -5.82 -32.65
N VAL A 191 14.91 -5.39 -31.50
CA VAL A 191 16.32 -4.99 -31.34
C VAL A 191 17.26 -6.16 -31.65
N LEU A 192 16.98 -7.37 -31.12
CA LEU A 192 17.76 -8.57 -31.40
C LEU A 192 17.72 -8.94 -32.89
N SER A 193 16.57 -8.81 -33.54
CA SER A 193 16.42 -9.09 -34.97
C SER A 193 17.23 -8.12 -35.83
N ILE A 194 17.21 -6.83 -35.49
CA ILE A 194 18.02 -5.79 -36.15
C ILE A 194 19.51 -6.05 -35.93
N ALA A 195 19.93 -6.35 -34.70
CA ALA A 195 21.31 -6.64 -34.35
C ALA A 195 21.84 -7.87 -35.09
N THR A 196 21.05 -8.96 -35.11
CA THR A 196 21.41 -10.21 -35.80
C THR A 196 21.49 -10.01 -37.31
N GLY A 197 20.53 -9.30 -37.90
CA GLY A 197 20.55 -8.94 -39.32
C GLY A 197 21.77 -8.09 -39.68
N SER A 198 22.13 -7.14 -38.83
CA SER A 198 23.31 -6.28 -39.01
C SER A 198 24.62 -7.07 -38.89
N PHE A 199 24.72 -7.98 -37.91
CA PHE A 199 25.88 -8.85 -37.73
C PHE A 199 26.08 -9.81 -38.91
N MET A 200 25.01 -10.41 -39.42
CA MET A 200 25.08 -11.28 -40.60
C MET A 200 25.52 -10.51 -41.85
N ARG A 201 25.05 -9.26 -42.04
CA ARG A 201 25.51 -8.39 -43.14
C ARG A 201 26.97 -8.01 -43.00
N TYR A 202 27.40 -7.63 -41.80
CA TYR A 202 28.81 -7.33 -41.50
C TYR A 202 29.71 -8.53 -41.84
N ARG A 203 29.35 -9.73 -41.40
CA ARG A 203 30.13 -10.95 -41.66
C ARG A 203 30.20 -11.32 -43.15
N ARG A 204 29.14 -11.03 -43.94
CA ARG A 204 29.13 -11.27 -45.39
C ARG A 204 29.92 -10.25 -46.20
N GLY A 205 30.14 -9.04 -45.68
CA GLY A 205 30.94 -8.00 -46.35
C GLY A 205 32.46 -8.17 -46.23
N TYR A 206 32.92 -9.16 -45.46
CA TYR A 206 34.34 -9.50 -45.24
C TYR A 206 34.73 -10.87 -45.83
N ALA A 207 33.90 -11.45 -46.72
CA ALA A 207 34.21 -12.63 -47.52
C ALA A 207 34.29 -12.24 -48.99
#